data_AF-A0A4P5SPX7-F1
#
_entry.id   AF-A0A4P5SPX7-F1
#
_cell.length_a   1.000
_cell.length_b   1.000
_cell.length_c   1.000
_cell.angle_alpha   90.00
_cell.angle_beta   90.00
_cell.angle_gamma   90.00
#
_symmetry.space_group_name_H-M   'P 1'
#
loop_
_entity.id
_entity.type
_entity.pdbx_description
1 polymer ?
#
loop_
_entity_poly.entity_id
_entity_poly.type
_entity_poly.pdbx_seq_one_letter_code
_entity_poly.pdbx_strand_id
1 'polypeptide(L)'
;MADVEFKEVLVDLADASARAEILLLSPSILVPCLTYEGSKIWDTLAIGEFLNELRPEKYLLPKDIKQRAHCRSISGEIHSGFNALRSAMPMNLKGHFPKFKLWSKAQQDTDRICAIWKECLNMYGGPFLFGDLTLADAMYAPVVTRFKTYDVKLDRVCENYRDQILDWAPLRDWTMEALQEEEAIEELEVEF
;
A
#
# COMPACT_ATOMS: atom_id res chain seq x y z
N MET A 1 10.06 -9.04 -4.05
CA MET A 1 10.06 -9.01 -2.56
C MET A 1 11.48 -9.02 -2.05
N ALA A 2 11.75 -8.32 -0.94
CA ALA A 2 13.09 -8.19 -0.35
C ALA A 2 13.61 -9.50 0.24
N ASP A 3 12.71 -10.43 0.62
CA ASP A 3 13.07 -11.75 1.14
C ASP A 3 13.98 -11.65 2.37
N VAL A 4 13.55 -10.81 3.32
CA VAL A 4 14.24 -10.52 4.58
C VAL A 4 13.35 -11.05 5.70
N GLU A 5 13.93 -11.85 6.59
CA GLU A 5 13.24 -12.28 7.81
C GLU A 5 13.04 -11.07 8.74
N PHE A 6 11.85 -10.97 9.31
CA PHE A 6 11.51 -9.91 10.24
C PHE A 6 10.65 -10.46 11.38
N LYS A 7 10.63 -9.71 12.48
CA LYS A 7 9.73 -9.95 13.60
C LYS A 7 8.75 -8.81 13.69
N GLU A 8 7.46 -9.14 13.75
CA GLU A 8 6.41 -8.15 13.99
C GLU A 8 6.32 -7.78 15.46
N VAL A 9 6.15 -6.50 15.71
CA VAL A 9 5.80 -5.95 17.03
C VAL A 9 4.53 -5.16 16.80
N LEU A 10 3.39 -5.76 17.15
CA LEU A 10 2.09 -5.11 17.06
C LEU A 10 2.01 -4.02 18.12
N VAL A 11 1.40 -2.91 17.75
CA VAL A 11 1.10 -1.83 18.69
C VAL A 11 -0.38 -1.52 18.59
N ASP A 12 -1.09 -1.69 19.70
CA ASP A 12 -2.50 -1.34 19.78
C ASP A 12 -2.65 0.18 19.68
N LEU A 13 -3.33 0.67 18.64
CA LEU A 13 -3.52 2.11 18.46
C LEU A 13 -4.63 2.68 19.35
N ALA A 14 -5.50 1.83 19.90
CA ALA A 14 -6.60 2.20 20.79
C ALA A 14 -6.15 2.31 22.26
N ASP A 15 -5.09 1.60 22.65
CA ASP A 15 -4.52 1.74 23.99
C ASP A 15 -3.69 3.03 24.14
N ALA A 16 -4.13 3.92 25.03
CA ALA A 16 -3.40 5.14 25.37
C ALA A 16 -2.00 4.88 25.94
N SER A 17 -1.77 3.70 26.55
CA SER A 17 -0.46 3.26 27.02
C SER A 17 0.46 2.84 25.86
N ALA A 18 -0.10 2.22 24.82
CA ALA A 18 0.58 1.87 23.60
C ALA A 18 0.98 3.09 22.77
N ARG A 19 0.24 4.21 22.81
CA ARG A 19 0.73 5.51 22.26
C ARG A 19 2.07 5.95 22.88
N ALA A 20 2.31 5.67 24.16
CA ALA A 20 3.60 5.93 24.79
C ALA A 20 4.68 4.93 24.34
N GLU A 21 4.31 3.69 24.03
CA GLU A 21 5.20 2.73 23.38
C GLU A 21 5.53 3.11 21.93
N ILE A 22 4.59 3.64 21.14
CA ILE A 22 4.88 4.18 19.79
C ILE A 22 5.88 5.33 19.89
N LEU A 23 5.76 6.22 20.89
CA LEU A 23 6.75 7.28 21.14
C LEU A 23 8.15 6.69 21.40
N LEU A 24 8.24 5.52 22.04
CA LEU A 24 9.50 4.82 22.28
C LEU A 24 9.98 4.01 21.08
N LEU A 25 9.10 3.61 20.16
CA LEU A 25 9.39 2.72 19.02
C LEU A 25 9.61 3.48 17.70
N SER A 26 8.81 4.49 17.38
CA SER A 26 8.82 5.26 16.13
C SER A 26 9.01 6.76 16.37
N PRO A 27 10.05 7.39 15.77
CA PRO A 27 10.26 8.84 15.88
C PRO A 27 9.12 9.68 15.30
N SER A 28 8.31 9.09 14.39
CA SER A 28 7.19 9.76 13.73
C SER A 28 5.85 9.62 14.45
N ILE A 29 5.77 8.75 15.48
CA ILE A 29 4.51 8.36 16.14
C ILE A 29 3.52 7.67 15.17
N LEU A 30 4.03 7.20 14.03
CA LEU A 30 3.28 6.48 13.01
C LEU A 30 3.94 5.11 12.76
N VAL A 31 3.14 4.16 12.30
CA VAL A 31 3.58 2.86 11.78
C VAL A 31 3.49 2.87 10.24
N PRO A 32 4.31 2.06 9.54
CA PRO A 32 5.35 1.17 10.06
C PRO A 32 6.66 1.88 10.45
N CYS A 33 7.44 1.24 11.32
CA CYS A 33 8.84 1.61 11.62
C CYS A 33 9.69 0.34 11.67
N LEU A 34 10.74 0.28 10.84
CA LEU A 34 11.69 -0.83 10.81
C LEU A 34 12.85 -0.53 11.77
N THR A 35 13.18 -1.49 12.64
CA THR A 35 14.43 -1.46 13.42
C THR A 35 15.43 -2.43 12.79
N TYR A 36 16.59 -1.93 12.38
CA TYR A 36 17.66 -2.72 11.77
C TYR A 36 19.01 -2.35 12.41
N GLU A 37 19.70 -3.31 13.02
CA GLU A 37 21.01 -3.12 13.67
C GLU A 37 21.07 -1.90 14.61
N GLY A 38 20.00 -1.67 15.38
CA GLY A 38 19.87 -0.55 16.30
C GLY A 38 19.47 0.78 15.65
N SER A 39 19.40 0.85 14.32
CA SER A 39 18.88 2.00 13.57
C SER A 39 17.37 1.90 13.38
N LYS A 40 16.67 3.03 13.48
CA LYS A 40 15.22 3.11 13.23
C LYS A 40 14.96 3.82 11.91
N ILE A 41 14.17 3.19 11.06
CA ILE A 41 13.79 3.67 9.73
C ILE A 41 12.27 3.75 9.73
N TRP A 42 11.76 4.97 9.79
CA TRP A 42 10.33 5.27 9.66
C TRP A 42 10.06 5.84 8.27
N ASP A 43 8.79 5.86 7.85
CA ASP A 43 8.32 6.15 6.49
C ASP A 43 8.39 4.92 5.55
N THR A 44 7.24 4.51 5.02
CA THR A 44 7.11 3.32 4.16
C THR A 44 7.98 3.40 2.90
N LEU A 45 8.12 4.58 2.29
CA LEU A 45 8.95 4.76 1.11
C LEU A 45 10.44 4.66 1.49
N ALA A 46 10.84 5.25 2.61
CA ALA A 46 12.21 5.12 3.12
C ALA A 46 12.56 3.67 3.47
N ILE A 47 11.65 2.93 4.10
CA ILE A 47 11.82 1.49 4.37
C ILE A 47 11.99 0.72 3.05
N GLY A 48 11.16 1.00 2.04
CA GLY A 48 11.28 0.37 0.72
C GLY A 48 12.61 0.64 0.02
N GLU A 49 13.11 1.88 0.07
CA GLU A 49 14.43 2.25 -0.46
C GLU A 49 15.55 1.55 0.31
N PHE A 50 15.49 1.54 1.64
CA PHE A 50 16.46 0.84 2.48
C PHE A 50 16.51 -0.66 2.16
N LEU A 51 15.35 -1.32 2.01
CA LEU A 51 15.31 -2.73 1.64
C LEU A 51 15.89 -2.98 0.25
N ASN A 52 15.76 -2.02 -0.68
CA ASN A 52 16.39 -2.09 -1.99
C ASN A 52 17.92 -1.93 -1.90
N GLU A 53 18.43 -1.10 -0.99
CA GLU A 53 19.88 -0.97 -0.73
C GLU A 53 20.44 -2.20 -0.01
N LEU A 54 19.67 -2.79 0.91
CA LEU A 54 20.03 -3.99 1.64
C LEU A 54 20.07 -5.22 0.73
N ARG A 55 19.14 -5.31 -0.22
CA ARG A 55 18.95 -6.46 -1.13
C ARG A 55 18.84 -6.01 -2.60
N PRO A 56 19.90 -5.40 -3.17
CA PRO A 56 19.86 -4.84 -4.53
C PRO A 56 19.61 -5.89 -5.61
N GLU A 57 19.94 -7.16 -5.34
CA GLU A 57 19.69 -8.28 -6.24
C GLU A 57 18.22 -8.68 -6.36
N LYS A 58 17.36 -8.19 -5.45
CA LYS A 58 15.90 -8.41 -5.49
C LYS A 58 15.16 -7.42 -6.37
N TYR A 59 15.85 -6.41 -6.91
CA TYR A 59 15.34 -5.44 -7.88
C TYR A 59 13.99 -4.82 -7.50
N LEU A 60 13.86 -4.36 -6.25
CA LEU A 60 12.64 -3.67 -5.79
C LEU A 60 12.40 -2.37 -6.58
N LEU A 61 13.44 -1.83 -7.20
CA LEU A 61 13.36 -0.75 -8.15
C LEU A 61 13.91 -1.18 -9.52
N PRO A 62 13.42 -0.58 -10.62
CA PRO A 62 13.97 -0.82 -11.95
C PRO A 62 15.49 -0.58 -12.05
N LYS A 63 16.15 -1.34 -12.92
CA LYS A 63 17.60 -1.22 -13.17
C LYS A 63 17.96 0.09 -13.87
N ASP A 64 17.16 0.48 -14.87
CA ASP A 64 17.36 1.74 -15.60
C ASP A 64 17.12 2.95 -14.69
N ILE A 65 17.99 3.95 -14.78
CA ILE A 65 17.95 5.12 -13.90
C ILE A 65 16.69 5.97 -14.12
N LYS A 66 16.20 6.08 -15.35
CA LYS A 66 15.00 6.87 -15.66
C LYS A 66 13.74 6.15 -15.20
N GLN A 67 13.67 4.84 -15.43
CA GLN A 67 12.58 4.01 -14.92
C GLN A 67 12.54 4.02 -13.40
N ARG A 68 13.70 3.95 -12.73
CA ARG A 68 13.80 4.03 -11.27
C ARG A 68 13.36 5.39 -10.73
N ALA A 69 13.74 6.49 -11.39
CA ALA A 69 13.24 7.81 -11.04
C ALA A 69 11.71 7.89 -11.18
N HIS A 70 11.15 7.34 -12.26
CA HIS A 70 9.70 7.31 -12.45
C HIS A 70 9.00 6.44 -11.39
N CYS A 71 9.56 5.27 -11.05
CA CYS A 71 9.07 4.41 -9.98
C CYS A 71 8.98 5.17 -8.65
N ARG A 72 10.00 5.96 -8.31
CA ARG A 72 10.00 6.80 -7.10
C ARG A 72 8.95 7.90 -7.18
N SER A 73 8.79 8.55 -8.32
CA SER A 73 7.79 9.59 -8.50
C SER A 73 6.38 9.06 -8.24
N ILE A 74 6.01 7.92 -8.83
CA ILE A 74 4.66 7.38 -8.64
C ILE A 74 4.44 6.80 -7.23
N SER A 75 5.48 6.21 -6.63
CA SER A 75 5.44 5.77 -5.22
C SER A 75 5.29 6.97 -4.28
N GLY A 76 6.00 8.08 -4.54
CA GLY A 76 5.90 9.31 -3.78
C GLY A 76 4.54 10.01 -3.92
N GLU A 77 3.94 9.97 -5.12
CA GLU A 77 2.60 10.52 -5.37
C GLU A 77 1.53 9.79 -4.55
N ILE A 78 1.56 8.45 -4.49
CA ILE A 78 0.64 7.70 -3.62
C ILE A 78 0.96 7.90 -2.14
N HIS A 79 2.24 7.97 -1.77
CA HIS A 79 2.65 8.14 -0.39
C HIS A 79 2.18 9.46 0.23
N SER A 80 2.31 10.56 -0.52
CA SER A 80 2.04 11.93 -0.03
C SER A 80 0.71 12.54 -0.51
N GLY A 81 -0.01 11.85 -1.41
CA GLY A 81 -1.21 12.36 -2.07
C GLY A 81 -2.48 11.56 -1.80
N PHE A 82 -3.48 11.80 -2.66
CA PHE A 82 -4.78 11.11 -2.70
C PHE A 82 -5.55 11.10 -1.37
N ASN A 83 -5.48 12.22 -0.64
CA ASN A 83 -6.11 12.35 0.68
C ASN A 83 -7.63 12.16 0.63
N ALA A 84 -8.30 12.64 -0.43
CA ALA A 84 -9.75 12.49 -0.53
C ALA A 84 -10.14 11.02 -0.72
N LEU A 85 -9.43 10.28 -1.56
CA LEU A 85 -9.60 8.82 -1.67
C LEU A 85 -9.29 8.11 -0.36
N ARG A 86 -8.18 8.42 0.29
CA ARG A 86 -7.74 7.76 1.53
C ARG A 86 -8.70 7.99 2.69
N SER A 87 -9.29 9.18 2.79
CA SER A 87 -10.30 9.50 3.79
C SER A 87 -11.67 8.89 3.46
N ALA A 88 -12.06 8.86 2.19
CA ALA A 88 -13.36 8.32 1.78
C ALA A 88 -13.41 6.79 1.84
N MET A 89 -12.28 6.14 1.56
CA MET A 89 -12.13 4.68 1.51
C MET A 89 -10.97 4.27 2.43
N PRO A 90 -11.17 4.29 3.76
CA PRO A 90 -10.19 3.73 4.68
C PRO A 90 -9.95 2.24 4.35
N MET A 91 -8.74 1.76 4.60
CA MET A 91 -8.43 0.36 4.29
C MET A 91 -9.08 -0.56 5.33
N ASN A 92 -10.00 -1.43 4.89
CA ASN A 92 -10.62 -2.46 5.72
C ASN A 92 -10.67 -3.77 4.92
N LEU A 93 -9.80 -4.73 5.27
CA LEU A 93 -9.69 -6.01 4.58
C LEU A 93 -10.87 -6.96 4.88
N LYS A 94 -11.58 -6.76 6.00
CA LYS A 94 -12.78 -7.52 6.38
C LYS A 94 -14.06 -6.97 5.73
N GLY A 95 -14.02 -5.73 5.27
CA GLY A 95 -15.19 -5.02 4.73
C GLY A 95 -15.55 -5.41 3.29
N HIS A 96 -16.83 -5.28 2.96
CA HIS A 96 -17.30 -5.27 1.57
C HIS A 96 -18.53 -4.35 1.42
N PHE A 97 -18.38 -3.27 0.67
CA PHE A 97 -19.35 -2.18 0.55
C PHE A 97 -19.77 -1.93 -0.91
N PRO A 98 -20.56 -2.83 -1.53
CA PRO A 98 -20.88 -2.77 -2.96
C PRO A 98 -21.76 -1.58 -3.38
N LYS A 99 -22.35 -0.85 -2.43
CA LYS A 99 -23.23 0.30 -2.68
C LYS A 99 -22.56 1.64 -2.35
N PHE A 100 -21.25 1.64 -2.08
CA PHE A 100 -20.52 2.85 -1.72
C PHE A 100 -20.60 3.89 -2.84
N LYS A 101 -20.91 5.13 -2.48
CA LYS A 101 -20.97 6.26 -3.42
C LYS A 101 -19.66 7.04 -3.40
N LEU A 102 -18.94 7.03 -4.52
CA LEU A 102 -17.78 7.91 -4.71
C LEU A 102 -18.21 9.36 -4.95
N TRP A 103 -17.76 10.25 -4.07
CA TRP A 103 -17.94 11.68 -4.20
C TRP A 103 -16.87 12.30 -5.11
N SER A 104 -17.15 13.47 -5.69
CA SER A 104 -16.36 14.06 -6.79
C SER A 104 -14.85 14.14 -6.55
N LYS A 105 -14.40 14.49 -5.33
CA LYS A 105 -12.96 14.56 -5.01
C LYS A 105 -12.30 13.18 -4.96
N ALA A 106 -12.94 12.19 -4.33
CA ALA A 106 -12.43 10.82 -4.30
C ALA A 106 -12.45 10.17 -5.69
N GLN A 107 -13.42 10.56 -6.54
CA GLN A 107 -13.45 10.15 -7.94
C GLN A 107 -12.26 10.74 -8.72
N GLN A 108 -11.94 12.03 -8.55
CA GLN A 108 -10.76 12.63 -9.20
C GLN A 108 -9.45 11.93 -8.82
N ASP A 109 -9.28 11.61 -7.53
CA ASP A 109 -8.14 10.83 -7.06
C ASP A 109 -8.11 9.42 -7.71
N THR A 110 -9.26 8.75 -7.77
CA THR A 110 -9.42 7.43 -8.42
C THR A 110 -9.05 7.50 -9.90
N ASP A 111 -9.50 8.53 -10.61
CA ASP A 111 -9.24 8.73 -12.03
C ASP A 111 -7.74 8.97 -12.28
N ARG A 112 -7.07 9.77 -11.42
CA ARG A 112 -5.62 10.00 -11.50
C ARG A 112 -4.83 8.72 -11.25
N ILE A 113 -5.21 7.92 -10.25
CA ILE A 113 -4.60 6.62 -9.98
C ILE A 113 -4.73 5.69 -11.18
N CYS A 114 -5.94 5.60 -11.77
CA CYS A 114 -6.16 4.80 -12.96
C CYS A 114 -5.34 5.28 -14.16
N ALA A 115 -5.16 6.59 -14.31
CA ALA A 115 -4.28 7.15 -15.33
C ALA A 115 -2.82 6.73 -15.12
N ILE A 116 -2.29 6.84 -13.90
CA ILE A 116 -0.94 6.39 -13.55
C ILE A 116 -0.75 4.90 -13.89
N TRP A 117 -1.68 4.05 -13.49
CA TRP A 117 -1.60 2.62 -13.75
C TRP A 117 -1.57 2.33 -15.25
N LYS A 118 -2.49 2.92 -16.02
CA LYS A 118 -2.55 2.73 -17.47
C LYS A 118 -1.29 3.23 -18.18
N GLU A 119 -0.79 4.40 -17.79
CA GLU A 119 0.45 4.97 -18.33
C GLU A 119 1.64 4.04 -18.08
N CYS A 120 1.78 3.54 -16.86
CA CYS A 120 2.87 2.65 -16.47
C CYS A 120 2.77 1.29 -17.19
N LEU A 121 1.60 0.64 -17.14
CA LEU A 121 1.36 -0.65 -17.79
C LEU A 121 1.58 -0.57 -19.31
N ASN A 122 1.15 0.51 -19.95
CA ASN A 122 1.39 0.72 -21.39
C ASN A 122 2.86 1.01 -21.69
N MET A 123 3.53 1.83 -20.87
CA MET A 123 4.93 2.22 -21.10
C MET A 123 5.92 1.08 -20.86
N TYR A 124 5.67 0.24 -19.86
CA TYR A 124 6.60 -0.78 -19.39
C TYR A 124 6.16 -2.22 -19.70
N GLY A 125 4.98 -2.40 -20.31
CA GLY A 125 4.53 -3.67 -20.88
C GLY A 125 3.76 -4.58 -19.92
N GLY A 126 3.60 -4.21 -18.64
CA GLY A 126 2.92 -5.03 -17.64
C GLY A 126 3.63 -6.38 -17.36
N PRO A 127 3.05 -7.26 -16.54
CA PRO A 127 1.74 -7.13 -15.89
C PRO A 127 1.74 -6.21 -14.65
N PHE A 128 2.92 -5.86 -14.14
CA PHE A 128 3.11 -4.91 -13.04
C PHE A 128 3.46 -3.52 -13.57
N LEU A 129 3.43 -2.50 -12.70
CA LEU A 129 3.55 -1.09 -13.13
C LEU A 129 4.83 -0.85 -13.92
N PHE A 130 5.95 -1.51 -13.61
CA PHE A 130 7.22 -1.38 -14.34
C PHE A 130 7.62 -2.66 -15.08
N GLY A 131 6.63 -3.45 -15.49
CA GLY A 131 6.83 -4.76 -16.13
C GLY A 131 7.01 -5.86 -15.10
N ASP A 132 8.14 -5.82 -14.38
CA ASP A 132 8.38 -6.64 -13.20
C ASP A 132 7.76 -6.00 -11.94
N LEU A 133 7.52 -6.81 -10.91
CA LEU A 133 7.01 -6.34 -9.62
C LEU A 133 8.05 -5.45 -8.92
N THR A 134 7.64 -4.24 -8.55
CA THR A 134 8.48 -3.22 -7.91
C THR A 134 7.88 -2.68 -6.62
N LEU A 135 8.61 -1.78 -5.97
CA LEU A 135 8.15 -1.01 -4.82
C LEU A 135 6.88 -0.21 -5.14
N ALA A 136 6.71 0.26 -6.38
CA ALA A 136 5.48 0.97 -6.75
C ALA A 136 4.25 0.07 -6.59
N ASP A 137 4.32 -1.18 -7.04
CA ASP A 137 3.22 -2.15 -6.91
C ASP A 137 2.87 -2.38 -5.43
N ALA A 138 3.89 -2.54 -4.57
CA ALA A 138 3.70 -2.65 -3.13
C ALA A 138 3.05 -1.39 -2.51
N MET A 139 3.45 -0.20 -2.96
CA MET A 139 2.88 1.08 -2.49
C MET A 139 1.42 1.27 -2.92
N TYR A 140 1.02 0.68 -4.06
CA TYR A 140 -0.36 0.72 -4.55
C TYR A 140 -1.22 -0.46 -4.05
N ALA A 141 -0.66 -1.48 -3.41
CA ALA A 141 -1.43 -2.60 -2.86
C ALA A 141 -2.57 -2.17 -1.90
N PRO A 142 -2.37 -1.19 -0.98
CA PRO A 142 -3.47 -0.65 -0.18
C PRO A 142 -4.57 0.05 -1.01
N VAL A 143 -4.27 0.56 -2.19
CA VAL A 143 -5.28 1.17 -3.07
C VAL A 143 -6.10 0.09 -3.77
N VAL A 144 -5.43 -0.96 -4.23
CA VAL A 144 -6.05 -2.15 -4.82
C VAL A 144 -7.06 -2.77 -3.84
N THR A 145 -6.68 -2.92 -2.57
CA THR A 145 -7.59 -3.46 -1.54
C THR A 145 -8.79 -2.54 -1.31
N ARG A 146 -8.60 -1.21 -1.22
CA ARG A 146 -9.71 -0.24 -1.17
C ARG A 146 -10.67 -0.41 -2.35
N PHE A 147 -10.15 -0.48 -3.57
CA PHE A 147 -10.99 -0.65 -4.75
C PHE A 147 -11.81 -1.96 -4.72
N LYS A 148 -11.26 -3.03 -4.12
CA LYS A 148 -11.98 -4.28 -3.90
C LYS A 148 -13.04 -4.16 -2.79
N THR A 149 -12.67 -3.62 -1.64
CA THR A 149 -13.54 -3.44 -0.47
C THR A 149 -14.77 -2.60 -0.83
N TYR A 150 -14.60 -1.49 -1.54
CA TYR A 150 -15.68 -0.55 -1.88
C TYR A 150 -16.31 -0.76 -3.27
N ASP A 151 -16.01 -1.89 -3.93
CA ASP A 151 -16.51 -2.24 -5.29
C ASP A 151 -16.42 -1.08 -6.31
N VAL A 152 -15.28 -0.40 -6.29
CA VAL A 152 -15.02 0.75 -7.18
C VAL A 152 -15.06 0.26 -8.62
N LYS A 153 -15.84 0.96 -9.46
CA LYS A 153 -15.98 0.63 -10.87
C LYS A 153 -14.73 1.10 -11.63
N LEU A 154 -14.00 0.14 -12.17
CA LEU A 154 -12.75 0.34 -12.89
C LEU A 154 -12.92 -0.08 -14.36
N ASP A 155 -12.09 0.47 -15.25
CA ASP A 155 -11.96 -0.09 -16.59
C ASP A 155 -11.19 -1.42 -16.57
N ARG A 156 -11.27 -2.16 -17.67
CA ARG A 156 -10.71 -3.52 -17.76
C ARG A 156 -9.21 -3.58 -17.47
N VAL A 157 -8.45 -2.53 -17.82
CA VAL A 157 -6.99 -2.50 -17.60
C VAL A 157 -6.70 -2.37 -16.10
N CYS A 158 -7.37 -1.44 -15.43
CA CYS A 158 -7.23 -1.25 -13.99
C CYS A 158 -7.79 -2.44 -13.20
N GLU A 159 -8.88 -3.08 -13.65
CA GLU A 159 -9.38 -4.32 -13.04
C GLU A 159 -8.36 -5.44 -13.09
N ASN A 160 -7.74 -5.68 -14.25
CA ASN A 160 -6.74 -6.72 -14.40
C ASN A 160 -5.52 -6.48 -13.51
N TYR A 161 -5.04 -5.23 -13.43
CA TYR A 161 -3.94 -4.90 -12.53
C TYR A 161 -4.32 -5.06 -11.05
N ARG A 162 -5.52 -4.61 -10.66
CA ARG A 162 -6.05 -4.84 -9.30
C ARG A 162 -6.03 -6.34 -8.98
N ASP A 163 -6.58 -7.17 -9.85
CA ASP A 163 -6.69 -8.61 -9.63
C ASP A 163 -5.31 -9.28 -9.60
N GLN A 164 -4.37 -8.82 -10.42
CA GLN A 164 -2.97 -9.27 -10.40
C GLN A 164 -2.26 -8.98 -9.08
N ILE A 165 -2.51 -7.81 -8.48
CA ILE A 165 -1.96 -7.45 -7.18
C ILE A 165 -2.68 -8.21 -6.05
N LEU A 166 -3.99 -8.38 -6.12
CA LEU A 166 -4.75 -9.19 -5.15
C LEU A 166 -4.31 -10.66 -5.15
N ASP A 167 -3.87 -11.20 -6.30
CA ASP A 167 -3.36 -12.57 -6.38
C ASP A 167 -1.89 -12.71 -5.96
N TRP A 168 -1.21 -11.60 -5.68
CA TRP A 168 0.18 -11.62 -5.24
C TRP A 168 0.31 -12.31 -3.88
N ALA A 169 1.11 -13.38 -3.82
CA ALA A 169 1.15 -14.29 -2.67
C ALA A 169 1.30 -13.60 -1.30
N PRO A 170 2.26 -12.68 -1.07
CA PRO A 170 2.37 -12.01 0.22
C PRO A 170 1.13 -11.18 0.60
N LEU A 171 0.46 -10.56 -0.38
CA LEU A 171 -0.76 -9.80 -0.11
C LEU A 171 -1.93 -10.72 0.22
N ARG A 172 -2.05 -11.86 -0.46
CA ARG A 172 -3.06 -12.87 -0.14
C ARG A 172 -2.84 -13.45 1.26
N ASP A 173 -1.62 -13.83 1.58
CA ASP A 173 -1.27 -14.43 2.87
C ASP A 173 -1.59 -13.46 4.01
N TRP A 174 -1.15 -12.20 3.88
CA TRP A 174 -1.50 -11.14 4.82
C TRP A 174 -3.00 -10.87 4.92
N THR A 175 -3.72 -10.92 3.78
CA THR A 175 -5.19 -10.75 3.79
C THR A 175 -5.87 -11.92 4.53
N MET A 176 -5.41 -13.15 4.35
CA MET A 176 -5.95 -14.32 5.03
C MET A 176 -5.72 -14.25 6.55
N GLU A 177 -4.54 -13.79 6.98
CA GLU A 177 -4.23 -13.56 8.39
C GLU A 177 -5.12 -12.46 8.99
N ALA A 178 -5.23 -11.33 8.30
CA ALA A 178 -6.09 -10.22 8.75
C ALA A 178 -7.56 -10.61 8.89
N LEU A 179 -8.08 -11.53 8.06
CA LEU A 179 -9.44 -12.04 8.15
C LEU A 179 -9.67 -12.95 9.38
N GLN A 180 -8.61 -13.48 9.99
CA GLN A 180 -8.68 -14.32 11.20
C GLN A 180 -8.58 -13.52 12.50
N GLU A 181 -8.16 -12.26 12.44
CA GLU A 181 -8.08 -11.40 13.62
C GLU A 181 -9.47 -11.20 14.24
N GLU A 182 -9.59 -11.37 15.56
CA GLU A 182 -10.87 -11.23 16.28
C GLU A 182 -11.24 -9.76 16.55
N GLU A 183 -10.24 -8.88 16.61
CA GLU A 183 -10.44 -7.47 16.90
C GLU A 183 -11.12 -6.74 15.72
N ALA A 184 -12.25 -6.10 16.02
CA ALA A 184 -12.90 -5.18 15.11
C ALA A 184 -12.44 -3.76 15.44
N ILE A 185 -12.07 -3.00 14.40
CA ILE A 185 -11.79 -1.57 14.56
C ILE A 185 -13.15 -0.87 14.51
N GLU A 186 -13.70 -0.51 15.68
CA GLU A 186 -15.03 0.14 15.80
C GLU A 186 -15.20 1.34 14.85
N GLU A 187 -14.12 2.12 14.62
CA GLU A 187 -14.10 3.27 13.71
C GLU A 187 -14.33 2.90 12.22
N LEU A 188 -14.19 1.62 11.85
CA LEU A 188 -14.39 1.09 10.51
C LEU A 188 -15.70 0.30 10.36
N GLU A 189 -16.49 0.16 11.44
CA GLU A 189 -17.82 -0.47 11.42
C GLU A 189 -18.94 0.51 11.03
N VAL A 190 -18.60 1.70 10.54
CA VAL A 190 -19.57 2.71 10.13
C VAL A 190 -20.41 2.19 8.97
N GLU A 191 -21.73 2.15 9.13
CA GLU A 191 -22.68 1.84 8.04
C GLU A 191 -22.54 2.90 6.92
N PHE A 192 -21.99 2.50 5.77
CA PHE A 192 -21.86 3.33 4.56
C PHE A 192 -23.09 3.25 3.64
#